data_AF-A0A7G5ZGY6-F1
#
_entry.id   AF-A0A7G5ZGY6-F1
#
_cell.length_a   1.000
_cell.length_b   1.000
_cell.length_c   1.000
_cell.angle_alpha   90.00
_cell.angle_beta   90.00
_cell.angle_gamma   90.00
#
_symmetry.space_group_name_H-M   'P 1'
#
loop_
_entity.id
_entity.type
_entity.pdbx_description
1 polymer ?
#
loop_
_entity_poly.entity_id
_entity_poly.type
_entity_poly.pdbx_seq_one_letter_code
_entity_poly.pdbx_strand_id
1 'polypeptide(L)'
;MKAFHPVPALLGAVLLLAATAAGAQSALKKADGVLVDAAGMTVYTFDKDTAGSGKSACNDGCVKMWPPVPAGSTPAAAPYSVVTREDGSKQLAYKGKPLYLFANDTKPGERKGDKVKEVWHVVAD
;
A
#
# COMPACT_ATOMS: atom_id res chain seq x y z
N MET A 1 26.90 41.25 52.98
CA MET A 1 27.42 41.76 51.69
C MET A 1 27.01 40.76 50.62
N LYS A 2 26.37 41.24 49.54
CA LYS A 2 25.75 40.46 48.47
C LYS A 2 26.76 39.58 47.73
N ALA A 3 26.34 38.38 47.34
CA ALA A 3 26.73 37.78 46.07
C ALA A 3 25.53 37.00 45.51
N PHE A 4 24.70 37.75 44.77
CA PHE A 4 23.72 37.23 43.82
C PHE A 4 24.51 36.59 42.67
N HIS A 5 24.24 35.33 42.33
CA HIS A 5 24.66 34.75 41.06
C HIS A 5 23.43 34.60 40.14
N PRO A 6 23.54 34.97 38.85
CA PRO A 6 22.41 34.99 37.93
C PRO A 6 22.06 33.58 37.42
N VAL A 7 20.76 33.30 37.35
CA VAL A 7 20.20 32.17 36.59
C VAL A 7 20.24 32.54 35.11
N PRO A 8 20.90 31.77 34.22
CA PRO A 8 20.77 32.00 32.79
C PRO A 8 19.44 31.41 32.31
N ALA A 9 18.47 32.29 32.08
CA ALA A 9 17.35 32.03 31.19
C ALA A 9 17.87 32.05 29.75
N LEU A 10 17.89 30.90 29.08
CA LEU A 10 18.12 30.81 27.64
C LEU A 10 16.87 30.31 26.93
N LEU A 11 16.57 31.04 25.86
CA LEU A 11 15.35 31.04 25.09
C LEU A 11 15.18 29.77 24.23
N GLY A 12 13.91 29.35 24.12
CA GLY A 12 13.22 28.87 22.92
C GLY A 12 13.97 28.16 21.79
N ALA A 13 13.52 26.95 21.49
CA ALA A 13 12.95 26.63 20.17
C ALA A 13 12.27 25.25 20.24
N VAL A 14 10.93 25.23 20.35
CA VAL A 14 10.17 24.01 20.00
C VAL A 14 10.14 23.96 18.48
N LEU A 15 11.03 23.17 17.87
CA LEU A 15 10.86 22.80 16.46
C LEU A 15 9.69 21.80 16.39
N LEU A 16 8.50 22.31 16.08
CA LEU A 16 7.45 21.51 15.48
C LEU A 16 7.93 21.10 14.09
N LEU A 17 8.54 19.92 13.95
CA LEU A 17 8.58 19.26 12.65
C LEU A 17 7.14 18.90 12.28
N ALA A 18 6.50 19.77 11.51
CA ALA A 18 5.40 19.37 10.65
C ALA A 18 5.99 18.44 9.58
N ALA A 19 6.11 17.15 9.90
CA ALA A 19 6.30 16.14 8.88
C ALA A 19 5.00 16.12 8.07
N THR A 20 5.02 16.72 6.89
CA THR A 20 3.98 16.55 5.89
C THR A 20 3.77 15.06 5.70
N ALA A 21 2.61 14.54 6.11
CA ALA A 21 2.14 13.25 5.67
C ALA A 21 1.93 13.36 4.15
N ALA A 22 3.00 13.12 3.39
CA ALA A 22 2.90 12.84 1.98
C ALA A 22 1.99 11.62 1.88
N GLY A 23 0.72 11.87 1.52
CA GLY A 23 -0.26 10.81 1.36
C GLY A 23 0.37 9.75 0.48
N ALA A 24 0.49 8.53 1.03
CA ALA A 24 1.10 7.40 0.36
C ALA A 24 0.35 7.17 -0.95
N GLN A 25 0.89 7.72 -2.03
CA GLN A 25 0.43 7.45 -3.37
C GLN A 25 0.87 6.03 -3.66
N SER A 26 -0.06 5.08 -3.68
CA SER A 26 0.16 3.75 -4.24
C SER A 26 0.34 3.86 -5.75
N ALA A 27 1.42 4.52 -6.17
CA ALA A 27 1.83 4.57 -7.55
C ALA A 27 2.44 3.21 -7.87
N LEU A 28 1.66 2.36 -8.54
CA LEU A 28 2.19 1.13 -9.11
C LEU A 28 3.14 1.46 -10.25
N LYS A 29 4.19 0.66 -10.35
CA LYS A 29 5.27 0.77 -11.34
C LYS A 29 5.38 -0.55 -12.08
N LYS A 30 6.02 -0.50 -13.25
CA LYS A 30 6.43 -1.70 -13.99
C LYS A 30 7.89 -1.96 -13.68
N ALA A 31 8.23 -3.20 -13.34
CA ALA A 31 9.61 -3.65 -13.13
C ALA A 31 9.71 -5.12 -13.54
N ASP A 32 10.73 -5.48 -14.31
CA ASP A 32 11.00 -6.87 -14.73
C ASP A 32 9.78 -7.63 -15.29
N GLY A 33 8.98 -6.92 -16.11
CA GLY A 33 7.79 -7.46 -16.78
C GLY A 33 6.55 -7.64 -15.88
N VAL A 34 6.56 -7.10 -14.66
CA VAL A 34 5.45 -7.23 -13.71
C VAL A 34 5.10 -5.89 -13.05
N LEU A 35 3.91 -5.81 -12.47
CA LEU A 35 3.54 -4.68 -11.62
C LEU A 35 4.14 -4.84 -10.22
N VAL A 36 4.67 -3.72 -9.72
CA VAL A 36 5.19 -3.58 -8.36
C VAL A 36 4.66 -2.31 -7.72
N ASP A 37 4.64 -2.26 -6.39
CA ASP A 37 4.32 -1.03 -5.67
C ASP A 37 5.47 0.00 -5.67
N ALA A 38 5.29 1.11 -4.95
CA ALA A 38 6.31 2.14 -4.87
C ALA A 38 7.64 1.67 -4.27
N ALA A 39 7.60 0.64 -3.40
CA ALA A 39 8.75 0.02 -2.75
C ALA A 39 9.36 -1.13 -3.59
N GLY A 40 8.75 -1.51 -4.72
CA GLY A 40 9.22 -2.61 -5.57
C GLY A 40 8.71 -3.99 -5.14
N MET A 41 7.70 -4.05 -4.28
CA MET A 41 7.04 -5.29 -3.89
C MET A 41 6.11 -5.76 -5.01
N THR A 42 6.15 -7.05 -5.34
CA THR A 42 5.34 -7.64 -6.41
C THR A 42 3.84 -7.53 -6.09
N VAL A 43 3.05 -7.20 -7.11
CA VAL A 43 1.59 -7.08 -7.03
C VAL A 43 0.91 -8.31 -7.64
N TYR A 44 -0.16 -8.75 -6.99
CA TYR A 44 -0.88 -9.98 -7.31
C TYR A 44 -2.38 -9.74 -7.53
N THR A 45 -3.01 -10.69 -8.23
CA THR A 45 -4.47 -10.84 -8.30
C THR A 45 -4.92 -12.20 -7.78
N PHE A 46 -6.17 -12.28 -7.37
CA PHE A 46 -6.81 -13.48 -6.84
C PHE A 46 -7.88 -14.00 -7.80
N ASP A 47 -7.90 -15.30 -8.09
CA ASP A 47 -8.85 -15.88 -9.05
C ASP A 47 -10.29 -15.92 -8.55
N LYS A 48 -10.50 -15.87 -7.23
CA LYS A 48 -11.86 -15.78 -6.68
C LYS A 48 -12.44 -14.37 -6.79
N ASP A 49 -11.65 -13.39 -7.20
CA ASP A 49 -12.16 -12.06 -7.48
C ASP A 49 -12.67 -11.97 -8.91
N THR A 50 -13.97 -11.72 -9.04
CA THR A 50 -14.61 -11.43 -10.32
C THR A 50 -14.26 -10.03 -10.79
N ALA A 51 -13.60 -9.93 -11.95
CA ALA A 51 -13.24 -8.66 -12.54
C ALA A 51 -14.47 -7.75 -12.75
N GLY A 52 -14.35 -6.48 -12.36
CA GLY A 52 -15.42 -5.49 -12.54
C GLY A 52 -16.59 -5.60 -11.55
N SER A 53 -16.58 -6.57 -10.63
CA SER A 53 -17.62 -6.72 -9.60
C SER A 53 -17.64 -5.57 -8.57
N GLY A 54 -16.55 -4.78 -8.50
CA GLY A 54 -16.39 -3.74 -7.49
C GLY A 54 -16.21 -4.30 -6.08
N LYS A 55 -15.87 -5.59 -5.93
CA LYS A 55 -15.74 -6.31 -4.66
C LYS A 55 -14.51 -7.22 -4.67
N SER A 56 -14.11 -7.69 -3.49
CA SER A 56 -13.04 -8.68 -3.26
C SER A 56 -13.59 -9.84 -2.44
N ALA A 57 -13.24 -11.07 -2.80
CA ALA A 57 -13.50 -12.29 -2.04
C ALA A 57 -12.47 -12.52 -0.92
N CYS A 58 -11.34 -11.81 -0.95
CA CYS A 58 -10.32 -11.89 0.10
C CYS A 58 -10.65 -10.95 1.27
N ASN A 59 -11.31 -11.44 2.32
CA ASN A 59 -11.68 -10.70 3.53
C ASN A 59 -11.13 -11.39 4.80
N ASP A 60 -11.26 -10.75 5.96
CA ASP A 60 -10.92 -11.28 7.30
C ASP A 60 -9.49 -11.84 7.45
N GLY A 61 -9.34 -13.16 7.53
CA GLY A 61 -8.04 -13.82 7.63
C GLY A 61 -7.22 -13.70 6.35
N CYS A 62 -7.87 -13.58 5.19
CA CYS A 62 -7.19 -13.52 3.90
C CYS A 62 -6.30 -12.28 3.81
N VAL A 63 -6.79 -11.12 4.26
CA VAL A 63 -6.05 -9.84 4.17
C VAL A 63 -4.79 -9.79 5.04
N LYS A 64 -4.63 -10.72 6.00
CA LYS A 64 -3.39 -10.83 6.78
C LYS A 64 -2.24 -11.39 5.94
N MET A 65 -2.55 -12.33 5.05
CA MET A 65 -1.57 -12.92 4.13
C MET A 65 -1.48 -12.16 2.81
N TRP A 66 -2.60 -11.56 2.40
CA TRP A 66 -2.75 -10.84 1.14
C TRP A 66 -3.26 -9.42 1.41
N PRO A 67 -2.40 -8.52 1.92
CA PRO A 67 -2.82 -7.15 2.17
C PRO A 67 -3.27 -6.47 0.88
N PRO A 68 -4.40 -5.74 0.90
CA PRO A 68 -4.86 -4.99 -0.28
C PRO A 68 -3.89 -3.85 -0.60
N VAL A 69 -3.63 -3.61 -1.89
CA VAL A 69 -2.96 -2.39 -2.34
C VAL A 69 -3.93 -1.21 -2.14
N PRO A 70 -3.65 -0.24 -1.27
CA PRO A 70 -4.60 0.82 -0.99
C PRO A 70 -4.77 1.74 -2.19
N ALA A 71 -6.00 2.18 -2.45
CA ALA A 71 -6.23 3.23 -3.44
C ALA A 71 -5.72 4.56 -2.88
N GLY A 72 -4.86 5.26 -3.64
CA GLY A 72 -4.45 6.62 -3.31
C GLY A 72 -5.60 7.62 -3.43
N SER A 73 -5.32 8.89 -3.10
CA SER A 73 -6.28 10.01 -3.19
C SER A 73 -6.57 10.47 -4.63
N THR A 74 -5.71 10.12 -5.58
CA THR A 74 -5.88 10.47 -7.00
C THR A 74 -6.84 9.49 -7.70
N PRO A 75 -7.77 9.98 -8.53
CA PRO A 75 -8.62 9.12 -9.35
C PRO A 75 -7.79 8.14 -10.18
N ALA A 76 -8.09 6.84 -10.06
CA ALA A 76 -7.48 5.83 -10.91
C ALA A 76 -7.99 6.00 -12.35
N ALA A 77 -7.08 6.19 -13.30
CA ALA A 77 -7.39 6.17 -14.73
C ALA A 77 -7.24 4.74 -15.26
N ALA A 78 -8.00 4.39 -16.30
CA ALA A 78 -7.87 3.11 -16.98
C ALA A 78 -6.40 2.85 -17.38
N PRO A 79 -5.87 1.62 -17.21
CA PRO A 79 -6.58 0.38 -16.86
C PRO A 79 -6.82 0.16 -15.36
N TYR A 80 -6.53 1.15 -14.51
CA TYR A 80 -6.77 1.06 -13.07
C TYR A 80 -8.18 1.50 -12.71
N SER A 81 -8.71 0.93 -11.62
CA SER A 81 -9.97 1.33 -11.01
C SER A 81 -9.87 1.21 -9.48
N VAL A 82 -10.92 1.63 -8.77
CA VAL A 82 -11.00 1.52 -7.30
C VAL A 82 -12.15 0.60 -6.92
N VAL A 83 -11.87 -0.30 -5.99
CA VAL A 83 -12.84 -1.19 -5.35
C VAL A 83 -13.10 -0.68 -3.93
N THR A 84 -14.37 -0.59 -3.54
CA THR A 84 -14.75 -0.35 -2.15
C THR A 84 -14.99 -1.71 -1.49
N ARG A 85 -14.17 -2.04 -0.50
CA ARG A 85 -14.23 -3.31 0.23
C ARG A 85 -15.40 -3.29 1.23
N GLU A 86 -15.73 -4.46 1.77
CA GLU A 86 -16.85 -4.62 2.71
C GLU A 86 -16.65 -3.84 4.02
N ASP A 87 -15.40 -3.66 4.44
CA ASP A 87 -15.02 -2.83 5.59
C ASP A 87 -15.00 -1.31 5.29
N GLY A 88 -15.38 -0.91 4.07
CA GLY A 88 -15.38 0.48 3.61
C GLY A 88 -14.03 1.01 3.13
N SER A 89 -12.95 0.25 3.27
CA SER A 89 -11.64 0.64 2.76
C SER A 89 -11.59 0.60 1.23
N LYS A 90 -10.70 1.39 0.64
CA LYS A 90 -10.53 1.49 -0.81
C LYS A 90 -9.27 0.77 -1.26
N GLN A 91 -9.43 -0.08 -2.26
CA GLN A 91 -8.36 -0.90 -2.84
C GLN A 91 -8.20 -0.59 -4.33
N LEU A 92 -6.96 -0.60 -4.80
CA LEU A 92 -6.67 -0.46 -6.22
C LEU A 92 -7.01 -1.75 -6.96
N ALA A 93 -7.55 -1.62 -8.16
CA ALA A 93 -7.79 -2.71 -9.09
C ALA A 93 -7.09 -2.43 -10.44
N TYR A 94 -6.66 -3.48 -11.13
CA TYR A 94 -6.10 -3.42 -12.49
C TYR A 94 -6.94 -4.29 -13.42
N LYS A 95 -7.40 -3.72 -14.54
CA LYS A 95 -8.32 -4.39 -15.47
C LYS A 95 -9.54 -4.99 -14.75
N GLY A 96 -10.00 -4.33 -13.69
CA GLY A 96 -11.15 -4.73 -12.88
C GLY A 96 -10.87 -5.78 -11.79
N LYS A 97 -9.65 -6.35 -11.68
CA LYS A 97 -9.27 -7.30 -10.61
C LYS A 97 -8.65 -6.53 -9.43
N PRO A 98 -9.07 -6.75 -8.17
CA PRO A 98 -8.43 -6.18 -6.99
C PRO A 98 -6.95 -6.59 -6.88
N LEU A 99 -6.11 -5.68 -6.39
CA LEU A 99 -4.66 -5.85 -6.30
C LEU A 99 -4.18 -6.06 -4.88
N TYR A 100 -3.23 -6.98 -4.71
CA TYR A 100 -2.70 -7.36 -3.39
C TYR A 100 -1.18 -7.37 -3.38
N LEU A 101 -0.63 -7.19 -2.18
CA LEU A 101 0.72 -7.62 -1.84
C LEU A 101 0.68 -8.99 -1.17
N PHE A 102 1.84 -9.61 -0.98
CA PHE A 102 1.96 -10.87 -0.27
C PHE A 102 2.82 -10.72 0.98
N ALA A 103 2.28 -11.10 2.15
CA ALA A 103 2.93 -10.87 3.44
C ALA A 103 4.28 -11.60 3.60
N ASN A 104 4.51 -12.69 2.85
CA ASN A 104 5.78 -13.42 2.89
C ASN A 104 6.80 -12.91 1.87
N ASP A 105 6.44 -11.96 1.00
CA ASP A 105 7.44 -11.18 0.26
C ASP A 105 8.01 -10.13 1.20
N THR A 106 9.30 -10.22 1.45
CA THR A 106 10.06 -9.45 2.45
C THR A 106 11.06 -8.49 1.83
N LYS A 107 11.33 -8.63 0.52
CA LYS A 107 12.19 -7.72 -0.24
C LYS A 107 11.65 -7.52 -1.66
N PRO A 108 12.01 -6.40 -2.31
CA PRO A 108 11.61 -6.11 -3.67
C PRO A 108 12.00 -7.23 -4.65
N GLY A 109 11.15 -7.46 -5.65
CA GLY A 109 11.36 -8.47 -6.68
C GLY A 109 11.07 -9.92 -6.25
N GLU A 110 10.77 -10.19 -4.99
CA GLU A 110 10.26 -11.52 -4.59
C GLU A 110 8.88 -11.77 -5.20
N ARG A 111 8.66 -13.01 -5.64
CA ARG A 111 7.42 -13.47 -6.25
C ARG A 111 6.85 -14.70 -5.54
N LYS A 112 7.05 -14.82 -4.21
CA LYS A 112 6.70 -16.04 -3.45
C LYS A 112 5.19 -16.28 -3.39
N GLY A 113 4.39 -15.25 -3.68
CA GLY A 113 2.94 -15.35 -3.77
C GLY A 113 2.44 -16.03 -5.05
N ASP A 114 3.28 -16.12 -6.08
CA ASP A 114 2.84 -16.69 -7.36
C ASP A 114 2.44 -18.15 -7.20
N LYS A 115 1.28 -18.50 -7.76
CA LYS A 115 0.70 -19.85 -7.75
C LYS A 115 0.46 -20.41 -6.34
N VAL A 116 0.43 -19.58 -5.31
CA VAL A 116 -0.03 -20.03 -3.98
C VAL A 116 -1.43 -20.61 -4.13
N LYS A 117 -1.61 -21.88 -3.75
CA LYS A 117 -2.87 -22.63 -3.94
C LYS A 117 -3.43 -22.58 -5.37
N GLU A 118 -2.58 -22.31 -6.37
CA GLU A 118 -2.92 -22.20 -7.80
C GLU A 118 -3.94 -21.11 -8.16
N VAL A 119 -4.23 -20.18 -7.25
CA VAL A 119 -5.28 -19.15 -7.41
C VAL A 119 -4.78 -17.72 -7.25
N TRP A 120 -3.48 -17.55 -7.00
CA TRP A 120 -2.82 -16.25 -6.86
C TRP A 120 -1.81 -16.09 -7.97
N HIS A 121 -1.85 -14.94 -8.65
CA HIS A 121 -1.03 -14.72 -9.84
C HIS A 121 -0.38 -13.35 -9.79
N VAL A 122 0.91 -13.32 -10.13
CA VAL A 122 1.61 -12.06 -10.38
C VAL A 122 0.91 -11.32 -11.50
N VAL A 123 0.75 -10.00 -11.34
CA VAL A 123 0.23 -9.17 -12.44
C VAL A 123 1.36 -8.92 -13.44
N ALA A 124 1.37 -9.72 -14.49
CA ALA A 124 2.17 -9.47 -15.68
C ALA A 124 1.65 -8.22 -16.40
N ASP A 125 2.58 -7.45 -16.95
CA ASP A 125 2.27 -6.33 -17.84
C ASP A 125 2.17 -6.78 -19.30
#